data_AF-A0A850GJE2-F1
#
_entry.id   AF-A0A850GJE2-F1
#
_cell.length_a   1.000
_cell.length_b   1.000
_cell.length_c   1.000
_cell.angle_alpha   90.00
_cell.angle_beta   90.00
_cell.angle_gamma   90.00
#
_symmetry.space_group_name_H-M   'P 1'
#
loop_
_entity.id
_entity.type
_entity.pdbx_description
1 polymer ?
#
loop_
_entity_poly.entity_id
_entity_poly.type
_entity_poly.pdbx_seq_one_letter_code
_entity_poly.pdbx_strand_id
1 'polypeptide(L)'
;MQGSRSRDPHPRVRIQRSALVGLSLASLLGCVDRPSQEECQAMVDHVAALFRAEQQGRAAEIASEVASEHGPELLDECREAGTAREVRCVLEAATLDEVRACAPAE
;
A
#
# COMPACT_ATOMS: atom_id res chain seq x y z
N MET A 1 9.13 78.71 -2.77
CA MET A 1 7.86 78.42 -2.08
C MET A 1 7.99 77.01 -1.53
N GLN A 2 8.50 76.80 -0.30
CA GLN A 2 7.83 76.87 1.00
C GLN A 2 6.51 76.07 1.09
N GLY A 3 6.52 75.02 1.93
CA GLY A 3 5.37 74.34 2.54
C GLY A 3 4.69 73.28 1.67
N SER A 4 4.27 72.10 2.14
CA SER A 4 4.08 71.59 3.49
C SER A 4 3.86 70.06 3.44
N ARG A 5 4.19 69.38 4.54
CA ARG A 5 4.00 67.95 4.82
C ARG A 5 2.51 67.56 4.94
N SER A 6 2.17 66.34 4.52
CA SER A 6 1.10 65.47 5.08
C SER A 6 1.44 64.01 4.73
N ARG A 7 2.17 63.28 5.59
CA ARG A 7 1.69 62.24 6.53
C ARG A 7 0.28 61.67 6.35
N ASP A 8 0.25 60.34 6.56
CA ASP A 8 -0.85 59.39 6.81
C ASP A 8 -1.51 58.69 5.60
N PRO A 9 -2.05 57.46 5.76
CA PRO A 9 -1.58 56.33 6.60
C PRO A 9 -1.61 54.97 5.87
N HIS A 10 -0.94 53.98 6.47
CA HIS A 10 -0.95 52.56 6.09
C HIS A 10 -2.35 51.98 5.82
N PRO A 11 -2.49 51.02 4.87
CA PRO A 11 -3.71 50.25 4.73
C PRO A 11 -3.92 49.42 6.01
N ARG A 12 -5.03 49.70 6.70
CA ARG A 12 -5.48 48.91 7.84
C ARG A 12 -5.78 47.49 7.38
N VAL A 13 -4.89 46.58 7.77
CA VAL A 13 -5.10 45.14 7.79
C VAL A 13 -6.37 44.85 8.59
N ARG A 14 -7.47 44.55 7.88
CA ARG A 14 -8.66 43.97 8.50
C ARG A 14 -8.35 42.50 8.73
N ILE A 15 -7.93 42.23 9.96
CA ILE A 15 -7.83 40.90 10.58
C ILE A 15 -9.23 40.27 10.49
N GLN A 16 -9.43 39.42 9.48
CA GLN A 16 -10.64 38.62 9.38
C GLN A 16 -10.47 37.42 10.29
N ARG A 17 -11.02 37.59 11.49
CA ARG A 17 -11.58 36.56 12.38
C ARG A 17 -11.14 35.13 12.10
N SER A 18 -10.17 34.71 12.90
CA SER A 18 -9.84 33.32 13.22
C SER A 18 -11.10 32.51 13.50
N ALA A 19 -11.59 31.80 12.50
CA ALA A 19 -12.38 30.59 12.72
C ALA A 19 -11.37 29.43 12.83
N LEU A 20 -10.90 29.20 14.07
CA LEU A 20 -10.42 27.89 14.48
C LEU A 20 -11.61 26.93 14.36
N VAL A 21 -11.74 26.26 13.22
CA VAL A 21 -12.66 25.14 13.06
C VAL A 21 -11.83 23.96 12.61
N GLY A 22 -11.67 23.03 13.56
CA GLY A 22 -11.56 21.62 13.28
C GLY A 22 -10.27 21.19 12.60
N LEU A 23 -9.21 21.10 13.39
CA LEU A 23 -8.11 20.18 13.14
C LEU A 23 -8.67 18.73 13.22
N SER A 24 -9.34 18.27 12.17
CA SER A 24 -9.76 16.86 12.05
C SER A 24 -8.57 16.02 11.55
N LEU A 25 -7.53 15.90 12.38
CA LEU A 25 -6.49 14.87 12.24
C LEU A 25 -7.00 13.54 12.84
N ALA A 26 -8.10 13.02 12.29
CA ALA A 26 -8.73 11.77 12.77
C ALA A 26 -8.89 10.74 11.64
N SER A 27 -7.90 10.58 10.77
CA SER A 27 -7.98 9.63 9.64
C SER A 27 -6.71 8.83 9.35
N LEU A 28 -5.73 8.75 10.27
CA LEU A 28 -4.49 7.98 10.05
C LEU A 28 -4.47 6.60 10.73
N LEU A 29 -5.62 6.09 11.16
CA LEU A 29 -5.80 4.65 11.36
C LEU A 29 -6.73 4.19 10.24
N GLY A 30 -6.22 4.19 9.01
CA GLY A 30 -6.90 3.53 7.91
C GLY A 30 -7.18 2.09 8.36
N CYS A 31 -8.43 1.68 8.28
CA CYS A 31 -8.80 0.28 8.44
C CYS A 31 -8.00 -0.50 7.40
N VAL A 32 -6.91 -1.15 7.82
CA VAL A 32 -6.18 -2.07 6.96
C VAL A 32 -7.08 -3.29 6.81
N ASP A 33 -7.74 -3.39 5.66
CA ASP A 33 -8.55 -4.55 5.33
C ASP A 33 -7.63 -5.78 5.28
N ARG A 34 -7.76 -6.64 6.29
CA ARG A 34 -7.02 -7.89 6.39
C ARG A 34 -7.63 -8.90 5.42
N PRO A 35 -6.81 -9.64 4.65
CA PRO A 35 -7.33 -10.71 3.80
C PRO A 35 -7.96 -11.83 4.65
N SER A 36 -8.95 -12.50 4.08
CA SER A 36 -9.51 -13.72 4.64
C SER A 36 -8.54 -14.90 4.50
N GLN A 37 -8.79 -15.96 5.26
CA GLN A 37 -8.00 -17.19 5.16
C GLN A 37 -8.06 -17.80 3.75
N GLU A 38 -9.23 -17.78 3.11
CA GLU A 38 -9.41 -18.29 1.75
C GLU A 38 -8.61 -17.47 0.73
N GLU A 39 -8.58 -16.14 0.86
CA GLU A 39 -7.79 -15.26 0.00
C GLU A 39 -6.28 -15.51 0.17
N CYS A 40 -5.80 -15.69 1.41
CA CYS A 40 -4.40 -16.03 1.65
C CYS A 40 -4.02 -17.40 1.10
N GLN A 41 -4.89 -18.41 1.22
CA GLN A 41 -4.64 -19.72 0.62
C GLN A 41 -4.59 -19.63 -0.90
N ALA A 42 -5.54 -18.93 -1.51
CA ALA A 42 -5.57 -18.71 -2.96
C ALA A 42 -4.29 -17.99 -3.44
N MET A 43 -3.80 -17.02 -2.68
CA MET A 43 -2.55 -16.32 -2.98
C MET A 43 -1.35 -17.26 -3.02
N VAL A 44 -1.18 -18.10 -1.99
CA VAL A 44 -0.07 -19.07 -1.91
C VAL A 44 -0.14 -20.07 -3.07
N ASP A 45 -1.33 -20.61 -3.34
CA ASP A 45 -1.54 -21.56 -4.43
C ASP A 45 -1.23 -20.92 -5.80
N HIS A 46 -1.60 -19.64 -5.98
CA HIS A 46 -1.33 -18.88 -7.20
C HIS A 46 0.17 -18.63 -7.40
N VAL A 47 0.88 -18.17 -6.37
CA VAL A 47 2.34 -17.98 -6.43
C VAL A 47 3.06 -19.29 -6.71
N ALA A 48 2.64 -20.39 -6.09
CA ALA A 48 3.18 -21.72 -6.37
C ALA A 48 2.90 -22.17 -7.81
N ALA A 49 1.76 -21.81 -8.39
CA ALA A 49 1.45 -22.08 -9.79
C ALA A 49 2.35 -21.27 -10.74
N LEU A 50 2.54 -19.98 -10.49
CA LEU A 50 3.45 -19.13 -11.26
C LEU A 50 4.89 -19.64 -11.18
N PHE A 51 5.36 -20.00 -9.98
CA PHE A 51 6.72 -20.52 -9.77
C PHE A 51 6.97 -21.83 -10.53
N ARG A 52 5.97 -22.72 -10.60
CA ARG A 52 6.07 -23.95 -11.40
C ARG A 52 5.99 -23.68 -12.90
N ALA A 53 5.17 -22.72 -13.32
CA ALA A 53 4.99 -22.38 -14.73
C ALA A 53 6.24 -21.74 -15.36
N GLU A 54 7.03 -21.00 -14.58
CA GLU A 54 8.32 -20.45 -15.05
C GLU A 54 9.41 -21.51 -15.22
N GLN A 55 9.22 -22.70 -14.65
CA GLN A 55 10.21 -23.77 -14.65
C GLN A 55 9.83 -24.90 -15.63
N GLN A 56 10.83 -25.59 -16.16
CA GLN A 56 10.62 -26.71 -17.09
C GLN A 56 11.36 -27.97 -16.65
N GLY A 57 10.75 -29.13 -16.90
CA GLY A 57 11.33 -30.44 -16.59
C GLY A 57 11.59 -30.60 -15.08
N ARG A 58 12.76 -31.13 -14.74
CA ARG A 58 13.14 -31.43 -13.33
C ARG A 58 13.12 -30.19 -12.42
N ALA A 59 13.30 -28.99 -12.98
CA ALA A 59 13.24 -27.75 -12.23
C ALA A 59 11.80 -27.45 -11.72
N ALA A 60 10.77 -27.86 -12.45
CA ALA A 60 9.37 -27.68 -12.04
C ALA A 60 9.00 -28.59 -10.85
N GLU A 61 9.59 -29.78 -10.77
CA GLU A 61 9.42 -30.70 -9.63
C GLU A 61 10.04 -30.10 -8.37
N ILE A 62 11.29 -29.64 -8.45
CA ILE A 62 11.98 -28.96 -7.35
C ILE A 62 11.22 -27.69 -6.93
N ALA A 63 10.73 -26.91 -7.90
CA ALA A 63 9.92 -25.73 -7.63
C ALA A 63 8.62 -26.04 -6.89
N SER A 64 8.00 -27.20 -7.17
CA SER A 64 6.82 -27.67 -6.45
C SER A 64 7.13 -28.01 -5.00
N GLU A 65 8.28 -28.63 -4.75
CA GLU A 65 8.74 -29.01 -3.41
C GLU A 65 9.05 -27.76 -2.59
N VAL A 66 9.82 -26.82 -3.15
CA VAL A 66 10.13 -25.52 -2.53
C VAL A 66 8.85 -24.74 -2.22
N ALA A 67 7.90 -24.66 -3.15
CA ALA A 67 6.63 -23.98 -2.90
C ALA A 67 5.81 -24.65 -1.80
N SER A 68 5.90 -25.98 -1.65
CA SER A 68 5.22 -26.72 -0.57
C SER A 68 5.88 -26.50 0.79
N GLU A 69 7.21 -26.38 0.83
CA GLU A 69 7.98 -26.12 2.04
C GLU A 69 7.75 -24.69 2.57
N HIS A 70 7.72 -23.70 1.67
CA HIS A 70 7.53 -22.29 2.04
C HIS A 70 6.07 -21.83 2.06
N GLY A 71 5.14 -22.63 1.53
CA GLY A 71 3.71 -22.29 1.49
C GLY A 71 3.11 -21.94 2.86
N PRO A 72 3.37 -22.70 3.95
CA PRO A 72 2.89 -22.37 5.28
C PRO A 72 3.42 -21.03 5.82
N GLU A 73 4.69 -20.71 5.56
CA GLU A 73 5.31 -19.45 5.99
C GLU A 73 4.67 -18.26 5.26
N LEU A 74 4.48 -18.37 3.94
CA LEU A 74 3.79 -17.35 3.15
C LEU A 74 2.32 -17.17 3.57
N LEU A 75 1.66 -18.26 3.96
CA LEU A 75 0.28 -18.21 4.46
C LEU A 75 0.21 -17.45 5.78
N ASP A 76 1.13 -17.71 6.70
CA ASP A 76 1.18 -17.02 7.99
C ASP A 76 1.55 -15.54 7.81
N GLU A 77 2.52 -15.21 6.94
CA GLU A 77 2.86 -13.82 6.61
C GLU A 77 1.66 -13.05 6.01
N CYS A 78 0.92 -13.68 5.08
CA CYS A 78 -0.29 -13.10 4.53
C CYS A 78 -1.35 -12.79 5.60
N ARG A 79 -1.50 -13.68 6.58
CA ARG A 79 -2.48 -13.50 7.67
C ARG A 79 -2.04 -12.44 8.66
N GLU A 80 -0.76 -12.38 8.98
CA GLU A 80 -0.24 -11.47 10.00
C GLU A 80 -0.08 -10.05 9.48
N ALA A 81 0.58 -9.91 8.32
CA ALA A 81 1.05 -8.62 7.78
C ALA A 81 0.40 -8.21 6.46
N GLY A 82 -0.19 -9.17 5.72
CA GLY A 82 -0.78 -8.91 4.41
C GLY A 82 -2.04 -8.04 4.46
N THR A 83 -2.29 -7.33 3.36
CA THR A 83 -3.52 -6.57 3.12
C THR A 83 -4.35 -7.18 1.99
N ALA A 84 -5.68 -7.03 2.05
CA ALA A 84 -6.58 -7.51 1.00
C ALA A 84 -6.29 -6.85 -0.37
N ARG A 85 -5.64 -5.68 -0.39
CA ARG A 85 -5.18 -5.04 -1.63
C ARG A 85 -3.97 -5.78 -2.23
N GLU A 86 -2.97 -6.07 -1.42
CA GLU A 86 -1.77 -6.79 -1.88
C GLU A 86 -2.14 -8.19 -2.36
N VAL A 87 -2.96 -8.92 -1.59
CA VAL A 87 -3.42 -10.26 -1.98
C VAL A 87 -4.15 -10.24 -3.33
N ARG A 88 -5.06 -9.28 -3.55
CA ARG A 88 -5.73 -9.13 -4.85
C ARG A 88 -4.76 -8.81 -5.99
N CYS A 89 -3.79 -7.91 -5.75
CA CYS A 89 -2.77 -7.62 -6.75
C CYS A 89 -2.00 -8.88 -7.15
N VAL A 90 -1.58 -9.70 -6.17
CA VAL A 90 -0.87 -10.95 -6.41
C VAL A 90 -1.74 -11.93 -7.20
N LEU A 91 -3.03 -12.06 -6.88
CA LEU A 91 -3.96 -12.93 -7.60
C LEU A 91 -4.23 -12.47 -9.05
N GLU A 92 -4.10 -11.18 -9.34
CA GLU A 92 -4.24 -10.61 -10.69
C GLU A 92 -2.94 -10.70 -11.50
N ALA A 93 -1.79 -10.91 -10.85
CA ALA A 93 -0.49 -11.02 -11.49
C ALA A 93 -0.39 -12.29 -12.36
N ALA A 94 0.13 -12.13 -13.57
CA ALA A 94 0.35 -13.20 -14.54
C ALA A 94 1.78 -13.76 -14.50
N THR A 95 2.71 -13.07 -13.82
CA THR A 95 4.13 -13.46 -13.74
C THR A 95 4.69 -13.19 -12.34
N LEU A 96 5.79 -13.85 -11.96
CA LEU A 96 6.45 -13.57 -10.68
C LEU A 96 7.02 -12.16 -10.60
N ASP A 97 7.37 -11.55 -11.74
CA ASP A 97 7.84 -10.16 -11.78
C ASP A 97 6.71 -9.19 -11.41
N GLU A 98 5.50 -9.41 -11.92
CA GLU A 98 4.30 -8.65 -11.55
C GLU A 98 3.94 -8.83 -10.08
N VAL A 99 4.10 -10.05 -9.52
CA VAL A 99 3.92 -10.29 -8.07
C VAL A 99 4.87 -9.41 -7.24
N ARG A 100 6.12 -9.22 -7.66
CA ARG A 100 7.08 -8.34 -6.95
C ARG A 100 6.66 -6.87 -6.96
N ALA A 101 5.95 -6.44 -8.00
CA ALA A 101 5.43 -5.08 -8.10
C ALA A 101 4.22 -4.83 -7.18
N CYS A 102 3.63 -5.87 -6.58
CA CYS A 102 2.51 -5.74 -5.65
C CYS A 102 2.90 -5.31 -4.24
N ALA A 103 4.20 -5.27 -3.92
CA ALA A 103 4.68 -4.78 -2.64
C ALA A 103 4.34 -3.28 -2.44
N PRO A 104 4.09 -2.83 -1.20
CA PRO A 104 3.86 -1.43 -0.93
C PRO A 104 5.10 -0.60 -1.34
N ALA A 105 4.86 0.52 -2.02
CA ALA A 105 5.91 1.50 -2.27
C ALA A 105 6.36 2.11 -0.94
N GLU A 106 7.63 1.94 -0.59
CA GLU A 106 8.27 2.55 0.59
C GLU A 106 8.36 4.08 0.49
#